data_AF-A0A4Y9LZK9-F1
#
_entry.id   AF-A0A4Y9LZK9-F1
#
_cell.length_a   1.000
_cell.length_b   1.000
_cell.length_c   1.000
_cell.angle_alpha   90.00
_cell.angle_beta   90.00
_cell.angle_gamma   90.00
#
_symmetry.space_group_name_H-M   'P 1'
#
loop_
_entity.id
_entity.type
_entity.pdbx_description
1 polymer ?
#
loop_
_entity_poly.entity_id
_entity_poly.type
_entity_poly.pdbx_seq_one_letter_code
_entity_poly.pdbx_strand_id
1 'polypeptide(L)'
;MSSRTRIIKNTRIERQHRGDVFVVLMMIVNDMSIVNESLREWSETTEKRRVGRKHGARAFFVRVQMADVYEALLLIEIIRKDEALKAEIAKCEDKTRACFDEVCKFFDTDDYKKLIRIRNNVGFHYDVKLAGRGLKEIADKIPDDSSKMSLGSDTLDWYFQLGDKVTDRIVVRHIFEVPEGADASEESDKIAHRIFDVAEKLAEFAGYFVWERTSL
;
A
#
# COMPACT_ATOMS: atom_id res chain seq x y z
N MET A 1 -16.48 6.91 16.87
CA MET A 1 -17.12 5.58 17.03
C MET A 1 -16.37 4.81 18.09
N SER A 2 -17.04 4.00 18.91
CA SER A 2 -16.38 3.08 19.84
C SER A 2 -16.00 1.78 19.12
N SER A 3 -14.85 1.20 19.48
CA SER A 3 -14.49 -0.14 19.02
C SER A 3 -15.36 -1.19 19.69
N ARG A 4 -15.63 -2.30 18.99
CA ARG A 4 -16.26 -3.50 19.56
C ARG A 4 -15.20 -4.60 19.62
N THR A 5 -15.03 -5.19 20.80
CA THR A 5 -14.05 -6.28 21.00
C THR A 5 -14.79 -7.59 21.20
N ARG A 6 -14.28 -8.67 20.57
CA ARG A 6 -14.77 -10.04 20.76
C ARG A 6 -13.59 -10.97 21.00
N ILE A 7 -13.81 -11.98 21.83
CA ILE A 7 -12.83 -13.06 22.05
C ILE A 7 -13.08 -14.13 20.99
N ILE A 8 -12.06 -14.44 20.21
CA ILE A 8 -12.06 -15.56 19.26
C ILE A 8 -11.27 -16.74 19.84
N LYS A 9 -11.67 -17.97 19.52
CA LYS A 9 -10.91 -19.17 19.86
C LYS A 9 -10.08 -19.59 18.65
N ASN A 10 -8.76 -19.69 18.81
CA ASN A 10 -7.84 -20.07 17.72
C ASN A 10 -8.22 -21.43 17.10
N THR A 11 -8.62 -22.39 17.93
CA THR A 11 -9.09 -23.72 17.48
C THR A 11 -10.34 -23.66 16.62
N ARG A 12 -11.15 -22.60 16.70
CA ARG A 12 -12.28 -22.41 15.81
C ARG A 12 -11.82 -21.97 14.43
N ILE A 13 -10.91 -21.00 14.37
CA ILE A 13 -10.35 -20.50 13.11
C ILE A 13 -9.64 -21.63 12.37
N GLU A 14 -8.81 -22.39 13.09
CA GLU A 14 -8.07 -23.53 12.53
C GLU A 14 -8.99 -24.59 11.91
N ARG A 15 -10.16 -24.84 12.51
CA ARG A 15 -11.14 -25.82 12.00
C ARG A 15 -12.01 -25.30 10.85
N GLN A 16 -11.98 -23.99 10.53
CA GLN A 16 -12.74 -23.47 9.40
C GLN A 16 -12.10 -23.91 8.08
N HIS A 17 -12.92 -24.06 7.04
CA HIS A 17 -12.39 -24.16 5.68
C HIS A 17 -11.54 -22.93 5.39
N ARG A 18 -10.26 -23.16 5.08
CA ARG A 18 -9.27 -22.10 4.86
C ARG A 18 -9.10 -21.15 6.04
N GLY A 19 -8.99 -21.68 7.26
CA GLY A 19 -8.63 -20.91 8.46
C GLY A 19 -7.39 -20.02 8.29
N ASP A 20 -6.43 -20.45 7.47
CA ASP A 20 -5.26 -19.69 7.02
C ASP A 20 -5.66 -18.35 6.37
N VAL A 21 -6.66 -18.35 5.49
CA VAL A 21 -7.15 -17.14 4.80
C VAL A 21 -7.68 -16.12 5.80
N PHE A 22 -8.44 -16.55 6.81
CA PHE A 22 -8.94 -15.65 7.86
C PHE A 22 -7.81 -15.02 8.66
N VAL A 23 -6.77 -15.78 9.00
CA VAL A 23 -5.61 -15.24 9.71
C VAL A 23 -4.88 -14.21 8.86
N VAL A 24 -4.66 -14.49 7.57
CA VAL A 24 -3.99 -13.52 6.69
C VAL A 24 -4.83 -12.26 6.49
N LEU A 25 -6.16 -12.37 6.40
CA LEU A 25 -7.04 -11.19 6.38
C LEU A 25 -6.91 -10.34 7.66
N MET A 26 -6.78 -10.96 8.84
CA MET A 26 -6.52 -10.25 10.10
C MET A 26 -5.15 -9.54 10.07
N MET A 27 -4.12 -10.20 9.54
CA MET A 27 -2.78 -9.61 9.39
C MET A 27 -2.83 -8.38 8.47
N ILE A 28 -3.48 -8.50 7.30
CA ILE A 28 -3.64 -7.40 6.34
C ILE A 28 -4.31 -6.19 7.00
N VAL A 29 -5.39 -6.37 7.75
CA VAL A 29 -6.09 -5.26 8.44
C VAL A 29 -5.18 -4.59 9.46
N ASN A 30 -4.43 -5.37 10.25
CA ASN A 30 -3.49 -4.82 11.23
C ASN A 30 -2.38 -4.02 10.54
N ASP A 31 -1.75 -4.58 9.52
CA ASP A 31 -0.62 -3.94 8.82
C ASP A 31 -1.07 -2.65 8.12
N MET A 32 -2.17 -2.68 7.37
CA MET A 32 -2.73 -1.48 6.72
C MET A 32 -3.09 -0.39 7.72
N SER A 33 -3.57 -0.74 8.92
CA SER A 33 -3.87 0.25 9.95
C SER A 33 -2.61 0.98 10.46
N ILE A 34 -1.50 0.25 10.63
CA ILE A 34 -0.21 0.81 11.05
C ILE A 34 0.39 1.69 9.96
N VAL A 35 0.32 1.24 8.70
CA VAL A 35 0.82 2.01 7.56
C VAL A 35 0.05 3.31 7.38
N ASN A 36 -1.27 3.28 7.50
CA ASN A 36 -2.12 4.48 7.42
C ASN A 36 -1.83 5.47 8.54
N GLU A 37 -1.71 4.99 9.79
CA GLU A 37 -1.37 5.87 10.92
C GLU A 37 0.04 6.45 10.76
N SER A 38 1.02 5.65 10.33
CA SER A 38 2.38 6.12 10.07
C SER A 38 2.41 7.17 8.96
N LEU A 39 1.68 6.95 7.86
CA LEU A 39 1.55 7.93 6.78
C LEU A 39 0.97 9.24 7.30
N ARG A 40 -0.04 9.17 8.16
CA ARG A 40 -0.65 10.34 8.79
C ARG A 40 0.35 11.06 9.70
N GLU A 41 1.01 10.36 10.61
CA GLU A 41 2.03 10.93 11.50
C GLU A 41 3.12 11.68 10.72
N TRP A 42 3.65 11.07 9.66
CA TRP A 42 4.65 11.73 8.80
C TRP A 42 4.06 12.87 7.98
N SER A 43 2.79 12.79 7.58
CA SER A 43 2.10 13.86 6.85
C SER A 43 1.79 15.07 7.73
N GLU A 44 1.56 14.86 9.02
CA GLU A 44 1.18 15.90 9.98
C GLU A 44 2.36 16.38 10.83
N THR A 45 3.52 15.72 10.76
CA THR A 45 4.67 16.04 11.61
C THR A 45 5.12 17.49 11.48
N THR A 46 5.35 18.10 12.64
CA THR A 46 5.99 19.41 12.83
C THR A 46 7.33 19.29 13.57
N GLU A 47 7.76 18.06 13.87
CA GLU A 47 9.01 17.78 14.58
C GLU A 47 10.20 18.20 13.70
N LYS A 48 11.06 19.09 14.22
CA LYS A 48 12.21 19.64 13.48
C LYS A 48 13.10 18.57 12.85
N ARG A 49 13.31 17.44 13.54
CA ARG A 49 14.13 16.31 13.04
C ARG A 49 13.47 15.58 11.86
N ARG A 50 12.14 15.58 11.76
CA ARG A 50 11.36 14.85 10.74
C ARG A 50 10.97 15.70 9.54
N VAL A 51 10.81 17.02 9.71
CA VAL A 51 10.33 17.93 8.65
C VAL A 51 11.17 17.83 7.37
N GLY A 52 12.49 17.71 7.48
CA GLY A 52 13.38 17.57 6.32
C GLY A 52 13.19 16.27 5.50
N ARG A 53 12.54 15.25 6.09
CA ARG A 53 12.25 13.94 5.50
C ARG A 53 10.78 13.74 5.18
N LYS A 54 9.94 14.69 5.56
CA LYS A 54 8.47 14.59 5.48
C LYS A 54 7.99 14.10 4.11
N HIS A 55 8.52 14.67 3.04
CA HIS A 55 8.13 14.27 1.68
C HIS A 55 8.54 12.83 1.35
N GLY A 56 9.81 12.46 1.54
CA GLY A 56 10.31 11.11 1.29
C GLY A 56 9.62 10.04 2.15
N ALA A 57 9.35 10.35 3.42
CA ALA A 57 8.63 9.46 4.33
C ALA A 57 7.17 9.24 3.88
N ARG A 58 6.46 10.30 3.46
CA ARG A 58 5.11 10.17 2.89
C ARG A 58 5.13 9.27 1.65
N ALA A 59 6.04 9.54 0.72
CA ALA A 59 6.19 8.73 -0.50
C ALA A 59 6.57 7.27 -0.18
N PHE A 60 7.35 7.03 0.88
CA PHE A 60 7.65 5.69 1.37
C PHE A 60 6.39 4.98 1.88
N PHE A 61 5.63 5.56 2.80
CA PHE A 61 4.45 4.89 3.34
C PHE A 61 3.33 4.72 2.31
N VAL A 62 3.20 5.63 1.33
CA VAL A 62 2.31 5.42 0.18
C VAL A 62 2.73 4.18 -0.61
N ARG A 63 4.03 4.00 -0.90
CA ARG A 63 4.53 2.80 -1.59
C ARG A 63 4.34 1.52 -0.78
N VAL A 64 4.54 1.58 0.54
CA VAL A 64 4.28 0.43 1.43
C VAL A 64 2.80 0.06 1.37
N GLN A 65 1.89 1.03 1.50
CA GLN A 65 0.45 0.78 1.38
C GLN A 65 0.09 0.15 0.03
N MET A 66 0.65 0.67 -1.07
CA MET A 66 0.46 0.11 -2.41
C MET A 66 0.95 -1.35 -2.51
N ALA A 67 2.10 -1.65 -1.90
CA ALA A 67 2.64 -2.99 -1.88
C ALA A 67 1.81 -3.95 -1.01
N ASP A 68 1.31 -3.50 0.15
CA ASP A 68 0.42 -4.27 1.01
C ASP A 68 -0.92 -4.55 0.34
N VAL A 69 -1.49 -3.58 -0.38
CA VAL A 69 -2.70 -3.79 -1.20
C VAL A 69 -2.46 -4.87 -2.24
N TYR A 70 -1.30 -4.88 -2.90
CA TYR A 70 -0.98 -5.94 -3.86
C TYR A 70 -0.93 -7.32 -3.21
N GLU A 71 -0.22 -7.47 -2.09
CA GLU A 71 -0.14 -8.75 -1.36
C GLU A 71 -1.52 -9.20 -0.89
N ALA A 72 -2.35 -8.27 -0.43
CA ALA A 72 -3.73 -8.56 -0.04
C ALA A 72 -4.58 -9.00 -1.24
N LEU A 73 -4.40 -8.41 -2.42
CA LEU A 73 -5.09 -8.82 -3.65
C LEU A 73 -4.71 -10.25 -4.07
N LEU A 74 -3.48 -10.73 -3.81
CA LEU A 74 -3.14 -12.14 -4.04
C LEU A 74 -4.01 -13.07 -3.21
N LEU A 75 -4.32 -12.69 -1.96
CA LEU A 75 -5.26 -13.43 -1.12
C LEU A 75 -6.69 -13.34 -1.65
N ILE A 76 -7.13 -12.18 -2.12
CA ILE A 76 -8.45 -12.02 -2.74
C ILE A 76 -8.58 -12.93 -3.97
N GLU A 77 -7.53 -13.08 -4.78
CA GLU A 77 -7.53 -13.99 -5.93
C GLU A 77 -7.74 -15.46 -5.51
N ILE A 78 -7.13 -15.86 -4.39
CA ILE A 78 -7.37 -17.18 -3.79
C ILE A 78 -8.84 -17.33 -3.38
N ILE A 79 -9.42 -16.33 -2.71
CA ILE A 79 -10.81 -16.33 -2.27
C ILE A 79 -11.77 -16.44 -3.47
N ARG A 80 -11.53 -15.69 -4.55
CA ARG A 80 -12.35 -15.69 -5.77
C ARG A 80 -12.43 -17.07 -6.45
N LYS A 81 -11.39 -17.88 -6.30
CA LYS A 81 -11.28 -19.22 -6.92
C LYS A 81 -11.79 -20.34 -6.00
N ASP A 82 -12.15 -20.04 -4.75
CA ASP A 82 -12.59 -21.01 -3.76
C ASP A 82 -14.12 -20.95 -3.59
N GLU A 83 -14.82 -21.97 -4.09
CA GLU A 83 -16.29 -22.03 -4.06
C GLU A 83 -16.88 -22.01 -2.65
N ALA A 84 -16.19 -22.63 -1.68
CA ALA A 84 -16.67 -22.67 -0.31
C ALA A 84 -16.53 -21.28 0.34
N LEU A 85 -15.42 -20.56 0.11
CA LEU A 85 -15.28 -19.18 0.58
C LEU A 85 -16.28 -18.22 -0.07
N LYS A 86 -16.53 -18.37 -1.38
CA LYS A 86 -17.59 -17.60 -2.06
C LYS A 86 -18.98 -17.87 -1.47
N ALA A 87 -19.29 -19.12 -1.15
CA ALA A 87 -20.54 -19.48 -0.50
C ALA A 87 -20.67 -18.87 0.91
N GLU A 88 -19.56 -18.70 1.64
CA GLU A 88 -19.54 -17.99 2.92
C GLU A 88 -19.74 -16.48 2.74
N ILE A 89 -19.12 -15.86 1.73
CA ILE A 89 -19.32 -14.44 1.40
C ILE A 89 -20.77 -14.15 1.01
N ALA A 90 -21.42 -15.06 0.27
CA ALA A 90 -22.83 -14.92 -0.11
C ALA A 90 -23.78 -14.84 1.11
N LYS A 91 -23.35 -15.33 2.28
CA LYS A 91 -24.12 -15.28 3.55
C LYS A 91 -23.83 -14.02 4.36
N CYS A 92 -22.81 -13.25 4.00
CA CYS A 92 -22.45 -12.02 4.69
C CYS A 92 -23.42 -10.88 4.43
N GLU A 93 -23.35 -9.80 5.20
CA GLU A 93 -24.16 -8.60 4.98
C GLU A 93 -23.88 -7.93 3.61
N ASP A 94 -24.85 -7.15 3.12
CA ASP A 94 -24.78 -6.47 1.83
C ASP A 94 -23.52 -5.61 1.69
N LYS A 95 -23.12 -4.93 2.77
CA LYS A 95 -21.90 -4.11 2.79
C LYS A 95 -20.65 -4.96 2.54
N THR A 96 -20.52 -6.10 3.20
CA THR A 96 -19.37 -7.00 3.09
C THR A 96 -19.24 -7.57 1.68
N ARG A 97 -20.37 -7.98 1.08
CA ARG A 97 -20.41 -8.44 -0.31
C ARG A 97 -20.06 -7.34 -1.29
N ALA A 98 -20.62 -6.14 -1.12
CA ALA A 98 -20.31 -4.99 -1.97
C ALA A 98 -18.81 -4.62 -1.93
N CYS A 99 -18.19 -4.64 -0.75
CA CYS A 99 -16.75 -4.40 -0.62
C CYS A 99 -15.94 -5.46 -1.38
N PHE A 100 -16.31 -6.74 -1.26
CA PHE A 100 -15.65 -7.82 -2.01
C PHE A 100 -15.77 -7.62 -3.52
N ASP A 101 -16.96 -7.28 -4.01
CA ASP A 101 -17.22 -7.07 -5.44
C ASP A 101 -16.41 -5.87 -5.98
N GLU A 102 -16.33 -4.76 -5.24
CA GLU A 102 -15.50 -3.61 -5.62
C GLU A 102 -14.01 -3.97 -5.70
N VAL A 103 -13.49 -4.72 -4.71
CA VAL A 103 -12.10 -5.18 -4.75
C VAL A 103 -11.87 -6.15 -5.93
N CYS A 104 -12.85 -6.99 -6.28
CA CYS A 104 -12.76 -7.88 -7.43
C CYS A 104 -12.70 -7.13 -8.77
N LYS A 105 -13.42 -6.02 -8.92
CA LYS A 105 -13.38 -5.18 -10.14
C LYS A 105 -12.00 -4.56 -10.36
N PHE A 106 -11.23 -4.34 -9.30
CA PHE A 106 -9.92 -3.68 -9.40
C PHE A 106 -8.88 -4.49 -10.20
N PHE A 107 -8.98 -5.81 -10.22
CA PHE A 107 -8.03 -6.68 -10.96
C PHE A 107 -7.96 -6.39 -12.46
N ASP A 108 -9.04 -5.87 -13.04
CA ASP A 108 -9.15 -5.60 -14.47
C ASP A 108 -8.70 -4.16 -14.84
N THR A 109 -8.15 -3.42 -13.88
CA THR A 109 -7.73 -2.02 -14.06
C THR A 109 -6.23 -1.90 -14.39
N ASP A 110 -5.85 -0.79 -15.03
CA ASP A 110 -4.43 -0.48 -15.25
C ASP A 110 -3.68 -0.15 -13.96
N ASP A 111 -4.39 0.24 -12.89
CA ASP A 111 -3.76 0.54 -11.60
C ASP A 111 -3.32 -0.75 -10.89
N TYR A 112 -4.00 -1.88 -11.10
CA TYR A 112 -3.52 -3.19 -10.66
C TYR A 112 -2.15 -3.53 -11.25
N LYS A 113 -1.92 -3.24 -12.54
CA LYS A 113 -0.61 -3.42 -13.19
C LYS A 113 0.47 -2.53 -12.57
N LYS A 114 0.11 -1.29 -12.19
CA LYS A 114 1.03 -0.38 -11.49
C LYS A 114 1.43 -0.91 -10.13
N LEU A 115 0.50 -1.52 -9.38
CA LEU A 115 0.81 -2.13 -8.08
C LEU A 115 1.85 -3.24 -8.18
N ILE A 116 1.76 -4.11 -9.20
CA ILE A 116 2.77 -5.16 -9.45
C ILE A 116 4.16 -4.51 -9.57
N ARG A 117 4.26 -3.42 -10.33
CA ARG A 117 5.52 -2.71 -10.57
C ARG A 117 6.01 -1.97 -9.32
N ILE A 118 5.12 -1.31 -8.56
CA ILE A 118 5.46 -0.69 -7.28
C ILE A 118 6.10 -1.74 -6.36
N ARG A 119 5.37 -2.84 -6.09
CA ARG A 119 5.79 -3.89 -5.19
C ARG A 119 7.14 -4.49 -5.59
N ASN A 120 7.31 -4.82 -6.88
CA ASN A 120 8.50 -5.52 -7.37
C ASN A 120 9.73 -4.64 -7.60
N ASN A 121 9.57 -3.32 -7.77
CA ASN A 121 10.69 -2.47 -8.18
C ASN A 121 11.11 -1.43 -7.15
N VAL A 122 10.18 -0.97 -6.30
CA VAL A 122 10.40 0.15 -5.37
C VAL A 122 9.74 0.00 -4.00
N GLY A 123 8.86 -1.00 -3.79
CA GLY A 123 8.20 -1.26 -2.50
C GLY A 123 9.07 -2.08 -1.56
N PHE A 124 9.34 -3.34 -1.94
CA PHE A 124 10.14 -4.28 -1.13
C PHE A 124 11.47 -4.67 -1.78
N HIS A 125 11.73 -4.17 -2.99
CA HIS A 125 12.95 -4.44 -3.73
C HIS A 125 13.51 -3.13 -4.30
N TYR A 126 14.84 -3.08 -4.46
CA TYR A 126 15.54 -1.96 -5.08
C TYR A 126 16.07 -2.40 -6.45
N ASP A 127 15.38 -2.02 -7.52
CA ASP A 127 15.86 -2.28 -8.88
C ASP A 127 17.02 -1.33 -9.23
N VAL A 128 18.24 -1.85 -9.20
CA VAL A 128 19.48 -1.10 -9.48
C VAL A 128 19.50 -0.54 -10.90
N LYS A 129 18.90 -1.23 -11.88
CA LYS A 129 18.86 -0.75 -13.27
C LYS A 129 17.93 0.45 -13.41
N LEU A 130 16.76 0.41 -12.75
CA LEU A 130 15.85 1.55 -12.71
C LEU A 130 16.44 2.72 -11.92
N ALA A 131 17.16 2.46 -10.83
CA ALA A 131 17.88 3.49 -10.08
C ALA A 131 18.93 4.18 -10.97
N GLY A 132 19.75 3.41 -11.69
CA GLY A 132 20.73 3.97 -12.64
C GLY A 132 20.09 4.78 -13.76
N ARG A 133 18.95 4.33 -14.29
CA ARG A 133 18.17 5.06 -15.30
C ARG A 133 17.63 6.39 -14.76
N GLY A 134 17.00 6.36 -13.58
CA GLY A 134 16.46 7.55 -12.93
C GLY A 134 17.54 8.58 -12.62
N LEU A 135 18.70 8.13 -12.11
CA LEU A 135 19.85 9.00 -11.89
C LEU A 135 20.33 9.67 -13.18
N LYS A 136 20.49 8.89 -14.25
CA LYS A 136 20.91 9.41 -15.55
C LYS A 136 19.94 10.47 -16.07
N GLU A 137 18.63 10.22 -16.00
CA GLU A 137 17.62 11.19 -16.45
C GLU A 137 17.64 12.48 -15.65
N ILE A 138 17.87 12.42 -14.34
CA ILE A 138 18.03 13.62 -13.51
C ILE A 138 19.26 14.40 -13.95
N ALA A 139 20.40 13.74 -14.10
CA ALA A 139 21.66 14.37 -14.50
C ALA A 139 21.60 14.98 -15.91
N ASP A 140 20.95 14.30 -16.86
CA ASP A 140 20.81 14.78 -18.24
C ASP A 140 19.88 16.01 -18.32
N LYS A 141 18.88 16.11 -17.45
CA LYS A 141 17.89 17.20 -17.46
C LYS A 141 18.29 18.41 -16.64
N ILE A 142 18.94 18.18 -15.50
CA ILE A 142 19.32 19.23 -14.57
C ILE A 142 20.78 18.98 -14.13
N PRO A 143 21.77 19.27 -15.01
CA PRO A 143 23.16 18.90 -14.77
C PRO A 143 23.77 19.50 -13.49
N ASP A 144 23.31 20.69 -13.11
CA ASP A 144 23.77 21.42 -11.92
C ASP A 144 22.88 21.18 -10.69
N ASP A 145 21.93 20.23 -10.75
CA ASP A 145 21.11 19.88 -9.58
C ASP A 145 22.00 19.31 -8.47
N SER A 146 21.78 19.81 -7.25
CA SER A 146 22.50 19.34 -6.07
C SER A 146 21.54 18.66 -5.10
N SER A 147 22.04 17.68 -4.35
CA SER A 147 21.26 16.95 -3.36
C SER A 147 21.92 17.03 -2.00
N LYS A 148 21.10 17.19 -0.96
CA LYS A 148 21.55 17.20 0.43
C LYS A 148 21.90 15.79 0.90
N MET A 149 22.93 15.72 1.73
CA MET A 149 23.33 14.52 2.45
C MET A 149 23.64 14.89 3.90
N SER A 150 23.15 14.09 4.85
CA SER A 150 23.45 14.24 6.27
C SER A 150 23.80 12.90 6.90
N LEU A 151 24.70 12.95 7.89
CA LEU A 151 25.05 11.85 8.78
C LEU A 151 25.04 12.40 10.20
N GLY A 152 24.60 11.58 11.15
CA GLY A 152 24.56 11.95 12.57
C GLY A 152 24.71 10.73 13.47
N SER A 153 24.46 10.92 14.76
CA SER A 153 24.61 9.85 15.75
C SER A 153 23.47 8.84 15.73
N ASP A 154 22.27 9.26 15.31
CA ASP A 154 21.11 8.36 15.16
C ASP A 154 20.82 8.05 13.69
N THR A 155 20.18 6.91 13.42
CA THR A 155 19.75 6.52 12.07
C THR A 155 18.80 7.54 11.45
N LEU A 156 17.96 8.20 12.26
CA LEU A 156 17.09 9.30 11.82
C LEU A 156 17.84 10.60 11.48
N ASP A 157 19.15 10.67 11.68
CA ASP A 157 19.99 11.78 11.23
C ASP A 157 20.69 11.49 9.89
N TRP A 158 20.59 10.25 9.37
CA TRP A 158 21.19 9.82 8.11
C TRP A 158 20.23 10.02 6.93
N TYR A 159 20.50 10.97 6.06
CA TYR A 159 19.58 11.33 4.97
C TYR A 159 20.34 11.52 3.66
N PHE A 160 19.80 10.95 2.58
CA PHE A 160 20.35 11.06 1.23
C PHE A 160 19.23 11.51 0.28
N GLN A 161 19.13 12.82 0.05
CA GLN A 161 18.04 13.40 -0.77
C GLN A 161 18.04 12.87 -2.21
N LEU A 162 19.20 12.51 -2.75
CA LEU A 162 19.30 11.92 -4.10
C LEU A 162 18.52 10.60 -4.19
N GLY A 163 18.51 9.80 -3.12
CA GLY A 163 17.75 8.55 -3.08
C GLY A 163 16.25 8.78 -3.21
N ASP A 164 15.73 9.81 -2.53
CA ASP A 164 14.33 10.21 -2.65
C ASP A 164 14.01 10.71 -4.06
N LYS A 165 14.86 11.58 -4.64
CA LYS A 165 14.68 12.09 -6.01
C LYS A 165 14.66 10.98 -7.05
N VAL A 166 15.59 10.03 -6.98
CA VAL A 166 15.65 8.88 -7.90
C VAL A 166 14.41 8.00 -7.73
N THR A 167 14.01 7.75 -6.49
CA THR A 167 12.81 6.95 -6.20
C THR A 167 11.55 7.61 -6.74
N ASP A 168 11.38 8.91 -6.49
CA ASP A 168 10.27 9.71 -7.01
C ASP A 168 10.22 9.66 -8.54
N ARG A 169 11.38 9.84 -9.19
CA ARG A 169 11.50 9.72 -10.65
C ARG A 169 11.02 8.35 -11.14
N ILE A 170 11.42 7.26 -10.48
CA ILE A 170 10.98 5.90 -10.86
C ILE A 170 9.47 5.77 -10.71
N VAL A 171 8.91 6.17 -9.57
CA VAL A 171 7.47 6.06 -9.31
C VAL A 171 6.68 6.89 -10.31
N VAL A 172 6.95 8.19 -10.38
CA VAL A 172 6.16 9.14 -11.18
C VAL A 172 6.30 8.87 -12.67
N ARG A 173 7.52 8.64 -13.17
CA ARG A 173 7.79 8.61 -14.62
C ARG A 173 7.83 7.22 -15.20
N HIS A 174 8.28 6.23 -14.45
CA HIS A 174 8.40 4.87 -14.97
C HIS A 174 7.20 4.01 -14.60
N ILE A 175 6.62 4.16 -13.41
CA ILE A 175 5.54 3.29 -12.94
C ILE A 175 4.16 3.93 -13.17
N PHE A 176 3.99 5.18 -12.74
CA PHE A 176 2.77 5.95 -12.95
C PHE A 176 2.68 6.52 -14.36
N GLU A 177 3.82 6.60 -15.05
CA GLU A 177 3.90 7.02 -16.46
C GLU A 177 3.33 8.42 -16.67
N VAL A 178 3.47 9.29 -15.66
CA VAL A 178 3.03 10.68 -15.75
C VAL A 178 3.80 11.39 -16.88
N PRO A 179 3.11 12.01 -17.87
CA PRO A 179 3.75 12.65 -19.00
C PRO A 179 4.65 13.83 -18.60
N GLU A 180 5.74 14.02 -19.32
CA GLU A 180 6.59 15.21 -19.15
C GLU A 180 5.78 16.48 -19.44
N GLY A 181 5.90 17.49 -18.58
CA GLY A 181 5.12 18.73 -18.64
C GLY A 181 3.76 18.70 -17.94
N ALA A 182 3.24 17.52 -17.55
CA ALA A 182 2.08 17.43 -16.68
C ALA A 182 2.44 17.79 -15.22
N ASP A 183 1.44 18.18 -14.43
CA ASP A 183 1.59 18.35 -12.99
C ASP A 183 1.80 16.97 -12.35
N ALA A 184 3.05 16.69 -12.00
CA ALA A 184 3.45 15.42 -11.42
C ALA A 184 2.75 15.13 -10.10
N SER A 185 2.47 16.16 -9.29
CA SER A 185 1.81 15.99 -8.00
C SER A 185 0.36 15.60 -8.21
N GLU A 186 -0.36 16.38 -9.01
CA GLU A 186 -1.80 16.16 -9.24
C GLU A 186 -2.07 14.78 -9.86
N GLU A 187 -1.29 14.40 -10.87
CA GLU A 187 -1.48 13.11 -11.56
C GLU A 187 -1.12 11.92 -10.67
N SER A 188 -0.05 12.04 -9.87
CA SER A 188 0.34 10.99 -8.91
C SER A 188 -0.70 10.85 -7.79
N ASP A 189 -1.24 11.96 -7.29
CA ASP A 189 -2.27 11.96 -6.26
C ASP A 189 -3.57 11.31 -6.76
N LYS A 190 -3.96 11.53 -8.02
CA LYS A 190 -5.12 10.84 -8.63
C LYS A 190 -4.93 9.31 -8.62
N ILE A 191 -3.73 8.83 -8.96
CA ILE A 191 -3.43 7.38 -8.96
C ILE A 191 -3.43 6.87 -7.52
N ALA A 192 -2.77 7.58 -6.61
CA ALA A 192 -2.72 7.20 -5.21
C ALA A 192 -4.12 7.12 -4.59
N HIS A 193 -4.99 8.11 -4.80
CA HIS A 193 -6.37 8.11 -4.28
C HIS A 193 -7.15 6.88 -4.72
N ARG A 194 -7.12 6.51 -6.01
CA ARG A 194 -7.84 5.31 -6.48
C ARG A 194 -7.32 4.03 -5.83
N ILE A 195 -6.03 3.94 -5.53
CA ILE A 195 -5.47 2.80 -4.80
C ILE A 195 -5.88 2.85 -3.33
N PHE A 196 -5.91 4.03 -2.70
CA PHE A 196 -6.39 4.19 -1.33
C PHE A 196 -7.87 3.81 -1.18
N ASP A 197 -8.71 4.16 -2.15
CA ASP A 197 -10.12 3.74 -2.17
C ASP A 197 -10.24 2.21 -2.16
N VAL A 198 -9.41 1.52 -2.95
CA VAL A 198 -9.37 0.05 -2.98
C VAL A 198 -8.82 -0.52 -1.68
N ALA A 199 -7.80 0.11 -1.09
CA ALA A 199 -7.26 -0.28 0.21
C ALA A 199 -8.34 -0.21 1.31
N GLU A 200 -9.15 0.85 1.30
CA GLU A 200 -10.28 0.99 2.22
C GLU A 200 -11.30 -0.14 2.01
N LYS A 201 -11.74 -0.39 0.77
CA LYS A 201 -12.69 -1.49 0.48
C LYS A 201 -12.13 -2.85 0.86
N LEU A 202 -10.83 -3.06 0.69
CA LEU A 202 -10.15 -4.28 1.09
C LEU A 202 -10.15 -4.45 2.60
N ALA A 203 -9.77 -3.42 3.35
CA ALA A 203 -9.76 -3.46 4.81
C ALA A 203 -11.18 -3.63 5.38
N GLU A 204 -12.18 -2.96 4.80
CA GLU A 204 -13.60 -3.14 5.14
C GLU A 204 -14.06 -4.58 4.89
N PHE A 205 -13.80 -5.13 3.70
CA PHE A 205 -14.13 -6.52 3.39
C PHE A 205 -13.46 -7.48 4.37
N ALA A 206 -12.14 -7.37 4.55
CA ALA A 206 -11.36 -8.25 5.42
C ALA A 206 -11.88 -8.20 6.87
N GLY A 207 -12.07 -7.00 7.40
CA GLY A 207 -12.58 -6.77 8.76
C GLY A 207 -13.98 -7.35 8.97
N TYR A 208 -14.93 -7.04 8.08
CA TYR A 208 -16.31 -7.52 8.23
C TYR A 208 -16.44 -9.02 7.95
N PHE A 209 -15.77 -9.54 6.92
CA PHE A 209 -15.83 -10.96 6.60
C PHE A 209 -15.29 -11.82 7.75
N VAL A 210 -14.14 -11.45 8.32
CA VAL A 210 -13.62 -12.10 9.53
C VAL A 210 -14.62 -11.95 10.67
N TRP A 211 -15.14 -10.75 10.90
CA TRP A 211 -16.06 -10.48 12.01
C TRP A 211 -17.34 -11.33 11.96
N GLU A 212 -17.93 -11.50 10.77
CA GLU A 212 -19.19 -12.20 10.55
C GLU A 212 -19.03 -13.73 10.48
N ARG A 213 -17.91 -14.23 9.95
CA ARG A 213 -17.71 -15.69 9.79
C ARG A 213 -16.96 -16.35 10.94
N THR A 214 -16.35 -15.56 11.81
CA THR A 214 -15.67 -16.08 13.01
C THR A 214 -16.48 -15.86 14.30
N SER A 215 -17.57 -15.08 14.23
CA SER A 215 -18.53 -14.89 15.33
C SER A 215 -19.35 -16.15 15.62
N LEU A 216 -19.68 -16.33 16.92
CA LEU A 216 -20.43 -17.47 17.50
C LEU A 216 -21.62 -17.87 16.65
#